data_AF-A0A4Z1KKH2-F1
#
_entry.id   AF-A0A4Z1KKH2-F1
#
_cell.length_a   1.000
_cell.length_b   1.000
_cell.length_c   1.000
_cell.angle_alpha   90.00
_cell.angle_beta   90.00
_cell.angle_gamma   90.00
#
_symmetry.space_group_name_H-M   'P 1'
#
loop_
_entity.id
_entity.type
_entity.pdbx_description
1 polymer ?
#
loop_
_entity_poly.entity_id
_entity_poly.type
_entity_poly.pdbx_seq_one_letter_code
_entity_poly.pdbx_strand_id
1 'polypeptide(L)'
;MRYLQCVALAFASAAIASASDVASLTKETFPDFIKENDLALLEFFAPWCGHCKALAPEYEEAATTLKEKKIALAKVDCTEEADLCQSFGVEGYPTLKVFRGPENVSPYSGARKAPAIVSYMTKQSLPAVSVLTKDTLEDFKTADKVVLVAYFDAEDKTSNTTFNTVAEKLRDDYLFGASNDAALAKAEGVSFPSVVLYKSFDEGKSIFPDAFDAEVIEKFAKTASIPLIGEVGPEIYAGYMATGIPLAYIFAETPEERTTLAEALKPVAEKHRGAISFATIDAKAFGAHAGNLNLDVEKFPAFAIQSTVDNKKYPFDQSVEITEASISKFVQQYIDGKVEPSIKSEPIPEKQEGPVQIVVAHNYDYIVLDDKKDVLIEFYAPWCGHCKALAPKYDILAGLYADAGHNDKVTIAKVDATLNDVPDEIQGFPTIKLYKAGDKKNPVTYNGSRSIEDLIKFVKENGQHEIEVTYDENAAASPEAEKPIAESLAKQAEAATESVKSAAEEVSETVSSKVAEATETAAAAEDHDEL
;
A
#
# COMPACT_ATOMS: atom_id res chain seq x y z
N MET A 1 84.07 30.29 9.55
CA MET A 1 82.82 30.06 10.30
C MET A 1 82.04 28.97 9.57
N ARG A 2 81.83 27.83 10.22
CA ARG A 2 81.03 26.69 9.73
C ARG A 2 79.54 26.98 9.93
N TYR A 3 78.71 26.77 8.92
CA TYR A 3 77.26 26.50 9.04
C TYR A 3 76.89 25.60 7.84
N LEU A 4 76.91 24.28 8.04
CA LEU A 4 75.76 23.40 8.31
C LEU A 4 74.76 23.35 7.13
N GLN A 5 74.98 22.36 6.25
CA GLN A 5 74.13 22.03 5.11
C GLN A 5 73.16 20.93 5.56
N CYS A 6 71.90 21.29 5.80
CA CYS A 6 70.82 20.33 6.03
C CYS A 6 70.21 19.94 4.68
N VAL A 7 70.40 18.69 4.27
CA VAL A 7 69.68 18.07 3.16
C VAL A 7 68.45 17.37 3.75
N ALA A 8 67.27 17.93 3.50
CA ALA A 8 66.01 17.26 3.80
C ALA A 8 65.63 16.37 2.61
N LEU A 9 65.67 15.05 2.79
CA LEU A 9 65.05 14.09 1.88
C LEU A 9 63.53 14.13 2.11
N ALA A 10 62.78 14.64 1.13
CA ALA A 10 61.34 14.45 1.05
C ALA A 10 61.05 13.07 0.45
N PHE A 11 60.55 12.14 1.27
CA PHE A 11 59.90 10.92 0.77
C PHE A 11 58.52 11.30 0.23
N ALA A 12 58.35 11.19 -1.09
CA ALA A 12 57.04 11.23 -1.71
C ALA A 12 56.40 9.84 -1.59
N SER A 13 55.44 9.69 -0.68
CA SER A 13 54.54 8.53 -0.66
C SER A 13 53.52 8.69 -1.78
N ALA A 14 53.72 7.98 -2.89
CA ALA A 14 52.70 7.81 -3.92
C ALA A 14 51.60 6.90 -3.36
N ALA A 15 50.43 7.47 -3.09
CA ALA A 15 49.22 6.70 -2.85
C ALA A 15 48.80 6.05 -4.17
N ILE A 16 48.87 4.72 -4.24
CA ILE A 16 48.32 3.94 -5.34
C ILE A 16 46.79 4.01 -5.17
N ALA A 17 46.13 4.79 -6.02
CA ALA A 17 44.68 4.70 -6.16
C ALA A 17 44.38 3.34 -6.82
N SER A 18 43.90 2.38 -6.05
CA SER A 18 43.35 1.14 -6.60
C SER A 18 42.20 1.50 -7.55
N ALA A 19 42.22 0.94 -8.76
CA ALA A 19 41.10 1.05 -9.68
C ALA A 19 39.86 0.42 -9.02
N SER A 20 38.72 1.09 -9.10
CA SER A 20 37.45 0.60 -8.55
C SER A 20 37.05 -0.72 -9.24
N ASP A 21 36.55 -1.67 -8.46
CA ASP A 21 35.99 -2.93 -8.94
C ASP A 21 34.53 -2.78 -9.42
N VAL A 22 33.93 -1.61 -9.21
CA VAL A 22 32.61 -1.25 -9.75
C VAL A 22 32.76 -0.58 -11.11
N ALA A 23 32.24 -1.21 -12.16
CA ALA A 23 32.28 -0.63 -13.50
C ALA A 23 31.35 0.58 -13.62
N SER A 24 31.85 1.71 -14.13
CA SER A 24 30.99 2.84 -14.52
C SER A 24 30.52 2.64 -15.95
N LEU A 25 29.20 2.54 -16.15
CA LEU A 25 28.59 2.29 -17.45
C LEU A 25 27.95 3.56 -18.01
N THR A 26 28.08 3.72 -19.31
CA THR A 26 27.39 4.72 -20.13
C THR A 26 26.42 4.01 -21.07
N LYS A 27 25.56 4.75 -21.77
CA LYS A 27 24.71 4.20 -22.84
C LYS A 27 25.49 3.42 -23.90
N GLU A 28 26.76 3.77 -24.14
CA GLU A 28 27.62 3.11 -25.12
C GLU A 28 28.24 1.80 -24.60
N THR A 29 28.68 1.76 -23.33
CA THR A 29 29.37 0.59 -22.77
C THR A 29 28.43 -0.43 -22.14
N PHE A 30 27.22 -0.01 -21.77
CA PHE A 30 26.21 -0.86 -21.15
C PHE A 30 25.88 -2.13 -21.95
N PRO A 31 25.61 -2.09 -23.27
CA PRO A 31 25.17 -3.28 -24.01
C PRO A 31 26.24 -4.38 -24.05
N ASP A 32 27.51 -4.00 -24.14
CA ASP A 32 28.62 -4.97 -24.18
C ASP A 32 28.90 -5.52 -22.79
N PHE A 33 28.85 -4.69 -21.75
CA PHE A 33 28.98 -5.14 -20.36
C PHE A 33 27.94 -6.20 -19.99
N ILE A 34 26.67 -6.00 -20.36
CA ILE A 34 25.60 -6.96 -20.06
C ILE A 34 25.74 -8.27 -20.87
N LYS A 35 26.33 -8.22 -22.07
CA LYS A 35 26.61 -9.43 -22.85
C LYS A 35 27.79 -10.22 -22.32
N GLU A 36 28.81 -9.54 -21.78
CA GLU A 36 30.02 -10.17 -21.24
C GLU A 36 29.82 -10.79 -19.85
N ASN A 37 28.80 -10.34 -19.12
CA ASN A 37 28.54 -10.77 -17.76
C ASN A 37 27.18 -11.47 -17.65
N ASP A 38 27.21 -12.80 -17.48
CA ASP A 38 26.00 -13.63 -17.34
C ASP A 38 25.11 -13.22 -16.15
N LEU A 39 25.72 -12.63 -15.11
CA LEU A 39 25.05 -12.09 -13.94
C LEU A 39 25.75 -10.81 -13.49
N ALA A 40 24.99 -9.72 -13.42
CA ALA A 40 25.47 -8.45 -12.92
C ALA A 40 24.47 -7.75 -11.99
N LEU A 41 24.97 -6.93 -11.06
CA LEU A 41 24.16 -6.01 -10.28
C LEU A 41 24.52 -4.57 -10.69
N LEU A 42 23.51 -3.77 -11.02
CA LEU A 42 23.69 -2.39 -11.45
C LEU A 42 23.05 -1.42 -10.45
N GLU A 43 23.82 -0.38 -10.09
CA GLU A 43 23.36 0.77 -9.32
C GLU A 43 23.04 1.95 -10.22
N PHE A 44 21.78 2.35 -10.25
CA PHE A 44 21.33 3.59 -10.88
C PHE A 44 21.30 4.69 -9.81
N PHE A 45 22.15 5.70 -9.96
CA PHE A 45 22.42 6.67 -8.90
C PHE A 45 22.46 8.12 -9.41
N ALA A 46 22.53 9.06 -8.45
CA ALA A 46 22.86 10.45 -8.72
C ALA A 46 23.95 10.93 -7.73
N PRO A 47 24.94 11.72 -8.15
CA PRO A 47 26.12 12.05 -7.35
C PRO A 47 25.79 12.94 -6.14
N TRP A 48 24.66 13.63 -6.17
CA TRP A 48 24.17 14.46 -5.06
C TRP A 48 23.31 13.68 -4.04
N CYS A 49 22.89 12.45 -4.35
CA CYS A 49 22.00 11.67 -3.49
C CYS A 49 22.75 11.13 -2.25
N GLY A 50 22.24 11.45 -1.06
CA GLY A 50 22.82 10.98 0.21
C GLY A 50 22.81 9.46 0.37
N HIS A 51 21.72 8.79 -0.03
CA HIS A 51 21.62 7.33 0.04
C HIS A 51 22.61 6.60 -0.88
N CYS A 52 22.87 7.16 -2.08
CA CYS A 52 23.89 6.63 -2.99
C CYS A 52 25.29 6.77 -2.41
N LYS A 53 25.61 7.92 -1.81
CA LYS A 53 26.90 8.13 -1.13
C LYS A 53 27.11 7.16 0.03
N ALA A 54 26.04 6.82 0.75
CA ALA A 54 26.09 5.84 1.83
C ALA A 54 26.26 4.39 1.33
N LEU A 55 25.69 4.06 0.16
CA LEU A 55 25.81 2.74 -0.47
C LEU A 55 27.17 2.53 -1.13
N ALA A 56 27.76 3.56 -1.75
CA ALA A 56 29.00 3.47 -2.52
C ALA A 56 30.13 2.64 -1.85
N PRO A 57 30.51 2.84 -0.57
CA PRO A 57 31.55 2.01 0.06
C PRO A 57 31.15 0.54 0.23
N GLU A 58 29.89 0.27 0.57
CA GLU A 58 29.36 -1.10 0.72
C GLU A 58 29.27 -1.82 -0.63
N TYR A 59 28.93 -1.06 -1.68
CA TYR A 59 28.83 -1.58 -3.04
C TYR A 59 30.21 -1.91 -3.62
N GLU A 60 31.22 -1.09 -3.32
CA GLU A 60 32.61 -1.35 -3.68
C GLU A 60 33.15 -2.62 -2.98
N GLU A 61 32.91 -2.75 -1.67
CA GLU A 61 33.30 -3.95 -0.91
C GLU A 61 32.63 -5.22 -1.45
N ALA A 62 31.34 -5.14 -1.78
CA ALA A 62 30.61 -6.23 -2.41
C ALA A 62 31.20 -6.58 -3.78
N ALA A 63 31.56 -5.58 -4.60
CA ALA A 63 32.13 -5.78 -5.93
C ALA A 63 33.48 -6.50 -5.85
N THR A 64 34.37 -6.06 -4.96
CA THR A 64 35.65 -6.73 -4.72
C THR A 64 35.47 -8.18 -4.30
N THR A 65 34.51 -8.45 -3.41
CA THR A 65 34.24 -9.82 -2.94
C THR A 65 33.65 -10.71 -4.03
N LEU A 66 32.74 -10.18 -4.85
CA LEU A 66 32.01 -10.91 -5.89
C LEU A 66 32.83 -11.16 -7.15
N LYS A 67 33.90 -10.38 -7.36
CA LYS A 67 34.84 -10.55 -8.47
C LYS A 67 35.43 -11.96 -8.55
N GLU A 68 35.76 -12.57 -7.41
CA GLU A 68 36.27 -13.95 -7.36
C GLU A 68 35.26 -14.98 -7.87
N LYS A 69 33.96 -14.67 -7.77
CA LYS A 69 32.84 -15.50 -8.24
C LYS A 69 32.40 -15.15 -9.66
N LYS A 70 33.12 -14.24 -10.35
CA LYS A 70 32.78 -13.72 -11.68
C LYS A 70 31.39 -13.07 -11.74
N ILE A 71 30.98 -12.42 -10.65
CA ILE A 71 29.73 -11.67 -10.61
C ILE A 71 30.09 -10.18 -10.63
N ALA A 72 29.63 -9.47 -11.66
CA ALA A 72 30.05 -8.10 -11.89
C ALA A 72 29.10 -7.09 -11.24
N LEU A 73 29.66 -6.05 -10.64
CA LEU A 73 28.91 -4.90 -10.14
C LEU A 73 29.23 -3.68 -10.99
N ALA A 74 28.21 -2.92 -11.31
CA ALA A 74 28.32 -1.70 -12.10
C ALA A 74 27.44 -0.59 -11.55
N LYS A 75 27.70 0.64 -12.00
CA LYS A 75 26.91 1.83 -11.69
C LYS A 75 26.67 2.69 -12.92
N VAL A 76 25.54 3.38 -12.95
CA VAL A 76 25.09 4.29 -14.01
C VAL A 76 24.69 5.61 -13.35
N ASP A 77 25.35 6.70 -13.74
CA ASP A 77 24.98 8.04 -13.28
C ASP A 77 23.78 8.55 -14.09
N CYS A 78 22.60 8.56 -13.48
CA CYS A 78 21.37 8.98 -14.14
C CYS A 78 21.27 10.49 -14.39
N THR A 79 22.19 11.29 -13.85
CA THR A 79 22.29 12.70 -14.19
C THR A 79 22.99 12.94 -15.53
N GLU A 80 23.77 11.95 -15.99
CA GLU A 80 24.44 11.97 -17.30
C GLU A 80 23.73 11.04 -18.31
N GLU A 81 23.23 9.88 -17.84
CA GLU A 81 22.67 8.79 -18.64
C GLU A 81 21.13 8.68 -18.50
N ALA A 82 20.43 9.82 -18.53
CA ALA A 82 18.99 9.89 -18.23
C ALA A 82 18.12 8.93 -19.07
N ASP A 83 18.37 8.84 -20.38
CA ASP A 83 17.64 7.93 -21.30
C ASP A 83 17.77 6.47 -20.87
N LEU A 84 18.97 6.05 -20.46
CA LEU A 84 19.26 4.68 -20.05
C LEU A 84 18.56 4.36 -18.73
N CYS A 85 18.56 5.30 -17.79
CA CYS A 85 17.85 5.11 -16.52
C CYS A 85 16.33 5.08 -16.72
N GLN A 86 15.80 5.93 -17.59
CA GLN A 86 14.37 5.95 -17.91
C GLN A 86 13.92 4.67 -18.61
N SER A 87 14.74 4.09 -19.51
CA SER A 87 14.40 2.84 -20.20
C SER A 87 14.27 1.65 -19.24
N PHE A 88 14.93 1.71 -18.08
CA PHE A 88 14.79 0.72 -17.01
C PHE A 88 13.78 1.12 -15.92
N GLY A 89 13.02 2.20 -16.10
CA GLY A 89 11.98 2.63 -15.16
C GLY A 89 12.54 3.07 -13.81
N VAL A 90 13.69 3.77 -13.81
CA VAL A 90 14.27 4.32 -12.59
C VAL A 90 13.54 5.60 -12.19
N GLU A 91 12.79 5.55 -11.09
CA GLU A 91 12.00 6.70 -10.56
C GLU A 91 12.63 7.35 -9.32
N GLY A 92 13.67 6.72 -8.75
CA GLY A 92 14.34 7.21 -7.53
C GLY A 92 15.74 6.62 -7.37
N TYR A 93 16.52 7.19 -6.45
CA TYR A 93 17.93 6.84 -6.27
C TYR A 93 18.27 6.47 -4.81
N PRO A 94 19.12 5.45 -4.58
CA PRO A 94 19.61 4.49 -5.57
C PRO A 94 18.51 3.49 -5.94
N THR A 95 18.50 3.08 -7.21
CA THR A 95 17.76 1.90 -7.68
C THR A 95 18.76 0.82 -8.06
N LEU A 96 18.60 -0.38 -7.48
CA LEU A 96 19.46 -1.53 -7.76
C LEU A 96 18.69 -2.54 -8.62
N LYS A 97 19.31 -3.01 -9.71
CA LYS A 97 18.72 -4.04 -10.59
C LYS A 97 19.72 -5.14 -10.90
N VAL A 98 19.24 -6.37 -10.83
CA VAL A 98 19.97 -7.58 -11.20
C VAL A 98 19.73 -7.83 -12.69
N PHE A 99 20.80 -8.08 -13.42
CA PHE A 99 20.78 -8.38 -14.84
C PHE A 99 21.28 -9.81 -15.06
N ARG A 100 20.48 -10.60 -15.77
CA ARG A 100 20.87 -11.92 -16.30
C ARG A 100 20.73 -11.90 -17.82
N GLY A 101 21.74 -11.35 -18.46
CA GLY A 101 21.64 -10.95 -19.87
C GLY A 101 20.70 -9.75 -20.08
N PRO A 102 20.40 -9.39 -21.35
CA PRO A 102 19.72 -8.15 -21.69
C PRO A 102 18.21 -8.15 -21.43
N GLU A 103 17.58 -9.33 -21.35
CA GLU A 103 16.12 -9.47 -21.29
C GLU A 103 15.59 -9.78 -19.89
N ASN A 104 16.42 -10.35 -19.00
CA ASN A 104 16.01 -10.72 -17.66
C ASN A 104 16.58 -9.72 -16.64
N VAL A 105 15.73 -8.79 -16.22
CA VAL A 105 16.06 -7.71 -15.29
C VAL A 105 15.10 -7.74 -14.12
N SER A 106 15.60 -7.95 -12.91
CA SER A 106 14.79 -7.94 -11.68
C SER A 106 15.27 -6.85 -10.70
N PRO A 107 14.38 -6.27 -9.88
CA PRO A 107 14.78 -5.34 -8.84
C PRO A 107 15.56 -6.06 -7.73
N TYR A 108 16.60 -5.44 -7.19
CA TYR A 108 17.18 -5.88 -5.93
C TYR A 108 16.48 -5.18 -4.76
N SER A 109 15.75 -5.95 -3.96
CA SER A 109 15.01 -5.49 -2.78
C SER A 109 15.71 -5.77 -1.44
N GLY A 110 16.88 -6.41 -1.48
CA GLY A 110 17.64 -6.77 -0.28
C GLY A 110 18.29 -5.59 0.45
N ALA A 111 18.90 -5.86 1.60
CA ALA A 111 19.60 -4.85 2.39
C ALA A 111 20.80 -4.27 1.60
N ARG A 112 21.01 -2.95 1.73
CA ARG A 112 22.06 -2.19 1.02
C ARG A 112 23.39 -2.22 1.77
N LYS A 113 23.82 -3.41 2.18
CA LYS A 113 25.05 -3.70 2.94
C LYS A 113 25.85 -4.78 2.22
N ALA A 114 27.18 -4.68 2.27
CA ALA A 114 28.06 -5.56 1.50
C ALA A 114 27.77 -7.06 1.72
N PRO A 115 27.63 -7.56 2.97
CA PRO A 115 27.35 -8.98 3.20
C PRO A 115 26.02 -9.46 2.61
N ALA A 116 24.98 -8.62 2.64
CA ALA A 116 23.67 -8.95 2.08
C ALA A 116 23.71 -9.01 0.54
N ILE A 117 24.38 -8.05 -0.08
CA ILE A 117 24.58 -8.02 -1.54
C ILE A 117 25.39 -9.25 -1.98
N VAL A 118 26.50 -9.55 -1.31
CA VAL A 118 27.35 -10.70 -1.61
C VAL A 118 26.57 -12.00 -1.50
N SER A 119 25.83 -12.18 -0.41
CA SER A 119 25.02 -13.38 -0.16
C SER A 119 23.95 -13.55 -1.25
N TYR A 120 23.19 -12.49 -1.53
CA TYR A 120 22.14 -12.50 -2.54
C TYR A 120 22.70 -12.83 -3.92
N MET A 121 23.73 -12.12 -4.37
CA MET A 121 24.30 -12.31 -5.70
C MET A 121 24.97 -13.68 -5.84
N THR A 122 25.59 -14.20 -4.78
CA THR A 122 26.11 -15.57 -4.77
C THR A 122 24.98 -16.58 -4.93
N LYS A 123 23.84 -16.41 -4.24
CA LYS A 123 22.64 -17.25 -4.42
C LYS A 123 22.11 -17.15 -5.85
N GLN A 124 22.14 -15.96 -6.46
CA GLN A 124 21.75 -15.75 -7.85
C GLN A 124 22.69 -16.45 -8.86
N SER A 125 23.95 -16.68 -8.53
CA SER A 125 24.87 -17.42 -9.43
C SER A 125 24.61 -18.92 -9.49
N LEU A 126 23.85 -19.48 -8.55
CA LEU A 126 23.51 -20.90 -8.54
C LEU A 126 22.47 -21.21 -9.63
N PRO A 127 22.42 -22.47 -10.14
CA PRO A 127 21.37 -22.90 -11.06
C PRO A 127 19.99 -22.61 -10.47
N ALA A 128 19.06 -22.12 -11.30
CA ALA A 128 17.70 -21.88 -10.83
C ALA A 128 17.01 -23.18 -10.39
N VAL A 129 17.35 -24.32 -11.00
CA VAL A 129 16.80 -25.64 -10.69
C VAL A 129 17.86 -26.56 -10.08
N SER A 130 17.60 -27.05 -8.87
CA SER A 130 18.43 -28.05 -8.19
C SER A 130 18.09 -29.47 -8.65
N VAL A 131 19.09 -30.30 -8.94
CA VAL A 131 18.85 -31.72 -9.26
C VAL A 131 18.57 -32.48 -7.98
N LEU A 132 17.41 -33.15 -7.91
CA LEU A 132 16.94 -33.85 -6.73
C LEU A 132 17.01 -35.36 -6.92
N THR A 133 17.50 -36.03 -5.88
CA THR A 133 17.51 -37.49 -5.75
C THR A 133 16.60 -37.90 -4.61
N LYS A 134 16.48 -39.21 -4.38
CA LYS A 134 15.71 -39.75 -3.27
C LYS A 134 16.17 -39.22 -1.91
N ASP A 135 17.47 -38.97 -1.77
CA ASP A 135 18.07 -38.57 -0.51
C ASP A 135 17.90 -37.06 -0.24
N THR A 136 17.74 -36.24 -1.29
CA THR A 136 17.66 -34.78 -1.16
C THR A 136 16.24 -34.23 -1.29
N LEU A 137 15.30 -35.01 -1.81
CA LEU A 137 13.93 -34.56 -2.08
C LEU A 137 13.19 -34.14 -0.79
N GLU A 138 13.28 -34.91 0.29
CA GLU A 138 12.55 -34.61 1.54
C GLU A 138 13.02 -33.31 2.19
N ASP A 139 14.34 -33.09 2.26
CA ASP A 139 14.90 -31.84 2.77
C ASP A 139 14.48 -30.66 1.88
N PHE A 140 14.53 -30.83 0.55
CA PHE A 140 14.16 -29.80 -0.42
C PHE A 140 12.69 -29.37 -0.30
N LYS A 141 11.76 -30.31 -0.07
CA LYS A 141 10.32 -30.03 0.13
C LYS A 141 10.07 -29.04 1.27
N THR A 142 10.97 -28.98 2.25
CA THR A 142 10.84 -28.15 3.45
C THR A 142 11.85 -26.98 3.48
N ALA A 143 12.64 -26.81 2.42
CA ALA A 143 13.67 -25.78 2.36
C ALA A 143 13.10 -24.34 2.33
N ASP A 144 11.83 -24.19 1.96
CA ASP A 144 11.07 -22.94 2.02
C ASP A 144 9.58 -23.21 2.26
N LYS A 145 8.79 -22.15 2.51
CA LYS A 145 7.32 -22.23 2.65
C LYS A 145 6.64 -22.77 1.41
N VAL A 146 7.21 -22.49 0.23
CA VAL A 146 6.72 -22.97 -1.07
C VAL A 146 7.91 -23.36 -1.94
N VAL A 147 7.90 -24.59 -2.45
CA VAL A 147 8.91 -25.07 -3.41
C VAL A 147 8.25 -25.83 -4.55
N LEU A 148 8.83 -25.76 -5.75
CA LEU A 148 8.34 -26.44 -6.94
C LEU A 148 9.33 -27.53 -7.37
N VAL A 149 8.84 -28.74 -7.60
CA VAL A 149 9.63 -29.86 -8.12
C VAL A 149 9.05 -30.36 -9.42
N ALA A 150 9.85 -30.34 -10.47
CA ALA A 150 9.51 -30.97 -11.74
C ALA A 150 10.01 -32.42 -11.82
N TYR A 151 9.26 -33.22 -12.54
CA TYR A 151 9.52 -34.64 -12.78
C TYR A 151 9.46 -34.88 -14.28
N PHE A 152 10.59 -35.14 -14.93
CA PHE A 152 10.67 -35.39 -16.37
C PHE A 152 11.86 -36.29 -16.71
N ASP A 153 11.82 -36.94 -17.88
CA ASP A 153 12.90 -37.82 -18.32
C ASP A 153 14.20 -37.04 -18.55
N ALA A 154 15.35 -37.65 -18.26
CA ALA A 154 16.66 -37.02 -18.43
C ALA A 154 16.91 -36.54 -19.88
N GLU A 155 16.32 -37.22 -20.86
CA GLU A 155 16.43 -36.90 -22.28
C GLU A 155 15.35 -35.90 -22.76
N ASP A 156 14.38 -35.53 -21.91
CA ASP A 156 13.34 -34.55 -22.22
C ASP A 156 13.86 -33.12 -22.10
N LYS A 157 14.61 -32.72 -23.14
CA LYS A 157 15.17 -31.37 -23.24
C LYS A 157 14.10 -30.29 -23.29
N THR A 158 12.92 -30.58 -23.84
CA THR A 158 11.83 -29.60 -23.96
C THR A 158 11.28 -29.24 -22.59
N SER A 159 10.89 -30.24 -21.79
CA SER A 159 10.41 -30.00 -20.42
C SER A 159 11.49 -29.37 -19.54
N ASN A 160 12.74 -29.81 -19.66
CA ASN A 160 13.86 -29.21 -18.94
C ASN A 160 14.06 -27.73 -19.29
N THR A 161 14.02 -27.35 -20.57
CA THR A 161 14.12 -25.95 -20.99
C THR A 161 12.94 -25.14 -20.47
N THR A 162 11.71 -25.62 -20.66
CA THR A 162 10.49 -24.95 -20.18
C THR A 162 10.55 -24.68 -18.68
N PHE A 163 10.90 -25.67 -17.87
CA PHE A 163 10.93 -25.52 -16.42
C PHE A 163 12.06 -24.61 -15.95
N ASN A 164 13.24 -24.67 -16.58
CA ASN A 164 14.33 -23.72 -16.29
C ASN A 164 13.95 -22.28 -16.63
N THR A 165 13.23 -22.04 -17.74
CA THR A 165 12.74 -20.70 -18.08
C THR A 165 11.83 -20.15 -17.00
N VAL A 166 10.90 -20.96 -16.49
CA VAL A 166 10.02 -20.57 -15.37
C VAL A 166 10.82 -20.33 -14.09
N ALA A 167 11.74 -21.24 -13.76
CA ALA A 167 12.57 -21.13 -12.57
C ALA A 167 13.43 -19.86 -12.59
N GLU A 168 14.08 -19.51 -13.70
CA GLU A 168 14.88 -18.29 -13.80
C GLU A 168 14.05 -17.01 -13.65
N LYS A 169 12.76 -17.05 -14.00
CA LYS A 169 11.85 -15.92 -13.84
C LYS A 169 11.33 -15.77 -12.41
N LEU A 170 11.15 -16.87 -11.70
CA LEU A 170 10.48 -16.91 -10.39
C LEU A 170 11.42 -17.31 -9.23
N ARG A 171 12.74 -17.43 -9.47
CA ARG A 171 13.75 -17.83 -8.46
C ARG A 171 13.88 -16.91 -7.26
N ASP A 172 13.42 -15.67 -7.39
CA ASP A 172 13.36 -14.71 -6.28
C ASP A 172 12.16 -14.99 -5.36
N ASP A 173 11.12 -15.65 -5.89
CA ASP A 173 9.87 -15.96 -5.19
C ASP A 173 9.82 -17.40 -4.66
N TYR A 174 10.41 -18.36 -5.37
CA TYR A 174 10.32 -19.79 -5.03
C TYR A 174 11.64 -20.56 -5.26
N LEU A 175 11.77 -21.71 -4.60
CA LEU A 175 12.83 -22.68 -4.88
C LEU A 175 12.36 -23.72 -5.91
N PHE A 176 13.22 -24.01 -6.89
CA PHE A 176 12.93 -24.98 -7.94
C PHE A 176 13.89 -26.17 -7.90
N GLY A 177 13.31 -27.36 -7.99
CA GLY A 177 14.03 -28.62 -8.09
C GLY A 177 13.52 -29.47 -9.26
N ALA A 178 14.34 -30.39 -9.74
CA ALA A 178 13.92 -31.34 -10.76
C ALA A 178 14.49 -32.72 -10.48
N SER A 179 13.70 -33.76 -10.76
CA SER A 179 14.14 -35.15 -10.67
C SER A 179 13.79 -35.92 -11.93
N ASN A 180 14.72 -36.75 -12.37
CA ASN A 180 14.56 -37.67 -13.51
C ASN A 180 14.35 -39.13 -13.05
N ASP A 181 14.10 -39.36 -11.76
CA ASP A 181 13.80 -40.69 -11.23
C ASP A 181 12.30 -41.00 -11.30
N ALA A 182 11.93 -41.90 -12.21
CA ALA A 182 10.55 -42.33 -12.40
C ALA A 182 9.94 -43.02 -11.15
N ALA A 183 10.77 -43.64 -10.30
CA ALA A 183 10.30 -44.21 -9.04
C ALA A 183 9.92 -43.13 -8.02
N LEU A 184 10.65 -42.00 -8.00
CA LEU A 184 10.31 -40.85 -7.17
C LEU A 184 9.02 -40.18 -7.65
N ALA A 185 8.88 -39.94 -8.96
CA ALA A 185 7.63 -39.41 -9.51
C ALA A 185 6.42 -40.26 -9.12
N LYS A 186 6.55 -41.59 -9.25
CA LYS A 186 5.50 -42.53 -8.84
C LYS A 186 5.21 -42.49 -7.34
N ALA A 187 6.23 -42.32 -6.49
CA ALA A 187 6.06 -42.18 -5.04
C ALA A 187 5.29 -40.90 -4.67
N GLU A 188 5.48 -39.82 -5.43
CA GLU A 188 4.72 -38.56 -5.28
C GLU A 188 3.33 -38.59 -5.93
N GLY A 189 3.01 -39.67 -6.64
CA GLY A 189 1.73 -39.85 -7.31
C GLY A 189 1.61 -39.16 -8.66
N VAL A 190 2.73 -38.87 -9.32
CA VAL A 190 2.78 -38.22 -10.64
C VAL A 190 3.49 -39.07 -11.69
N SER A 191 3.25 -38.75 -12.96
CA SER A 191 3.96 -39.32 -14.12
C SER A 191 4.74 -38.23 -14.84
N PHE A 192 5.80 -38.59 -15.56
CA PHE A 192 6.51 -37.65 -16.40
C PHE A 192 5.69 -37.20 -17.62
N PRO A 193 5.82 -35.93 -18.08
CA PRO A 193 6.35 -34.79 -17.35
C PRO A 193 5.29 -34.21 -16.39
N SER A 194 5.69 -33.77 -15.19
CA SER A 194 4.77 -33.14 -14.22
C SER A 194 5.51 -32.15 -13.33
N VAL A 195 4.77 -31.25 -12.70
CA VAL A 195 5.25 -30.36 -11.63
C VAL A 195 4.43 -30.63 -10.36
N VAL A 196 5.09 -30.63 -9.21
CA VAL A 196 4.47 -30.67 -7.89
C VAL A 196 4.92 -29.46 -7.11
N LEU A 197 3.97 -28.68 -6.59
CA LEU A 197 4.25 -27.61 -5.64
C LEU A 197 4.05 -28.16 -4.23
N TYR A 198 5.08 -28.07 -3.40
CA TYR A 198 5.01 -28.38 -1.97
C TYR A 198 4.90 -27.09 -1.19
N LYS A 199 4.12 -27.12 -0.12
CA LYS A 199 3.82 -25.96 0.72
C LYS A 199 3.72 -26.35 2.19
N SER A 200 4.06 -25.44 3.10
CA SER A 200 3.95 -25.69 4.55
C SER A 200 2.54 -25.46 5.11
N PHE A 201 1.57 -25.12 4.25
CA PHE A 201 0.19 -24.78 4.59
C PHE A 201 -0.83 -25.55 3.74
N ASP A 202 -2.11 -25.45 4.11
CA ASP A 202 -3.23 -26.18 3.52
C ASP A 202 -2.97 -27.71 3.39
N GLU A 203 -3.18 -28.29 2.20
CA GLU A 203 -3.01 -29.72 1.91
C GLU A 203 -1.53 -30.15 1.81
N GLY A 204 -0.59 -29.22 1.97
CA GLY A 204 0.85 -29.47 1.92
C GLY A 204 1.43 -29.72 0.51
N LYS A 205 0.58 -30.05 -0.46
CA LYS A 205 0.99 -30.29 -1.85
C LYS A 205 -0.10 -29.96 -2.86
N SER A 206 0.30 -29.51 -4.04
CA SER A 206 -0.55 -29.32 -5.22
C SER A 206 0.13 -29.94 -6.44
N ILE A 207 -0.58 -30.80 -7.17
CA ILE A 207 -0.09 -31.43 -8.40
C ILE A 207 -0.55 -30.57 -9.58
N PHE A 208 0.37 -30.26 -10.49
CA PHE A 208 0.09 -29.51 -11.71
C PHE A 208 -0.83 -30.32 -12.64
N PRO A 209 -2.05 -29.84 -12.96
CA PRO A 209 -3.03 -30.64 -13.69
C PRO A 209 -3.01 -30.43 -15.21
N ASP A 210 -2.25 -29.45 -15.70
CA ASP A 210 -2.35 -28.93 -17.07
C ASP A 210 -1.14 -29.31 -17.96
N ALA A 211 -1.11 -28.79 -19.18
CA ALA A 211 -0.01 -28.99 -20.13
C ALA A 211 1.29 -28.36 -19.62
N PHE A 212 2.42 -29.04 -19.85
CA PHE A 212 3.76 -28.62 -19.43
C PHE A 212 4.27 -27.42 -20.27
N ASP A 213 3.69 -26.26 -20.01
CA ASP A 213 3.94 -24.98 -20.68
C ASP A 213 4.39 -23.92 -19.68
N ALA A 214 5.25 -22.99 -20.10
CA ALA A 214 5.85 -22.00 -19.21
C ALA A 214 4.81 -21.08 -18.58
N GLU A 215 3.89 -20.51 -19.36
CA GLU A 215 2.89 -19.55 -18.86
C GLU A 215 1.89 -20.24 -17.92
N VAL A 216 1.55 -21.49 -18.23
CA VAL A 216 0.62 -22.29 -17.41
C VAL A 216 1.26 -22.69 -16.09
N ILE A 217 2.54 -23.11 -16.09
CA ILE A 217 3.29 -23.43 -14.88
C ILE A 217 3.49 -22.17 -14.02
N GLU A 218 3.81 -21.02 -14.62
CA GLU A 218 3.92 -19.75 -13.92
C GLU A 218 2.61 -19.38 -13.21
N LYS A 219 1.48 -19.49 -13.92
CA LYS A 219 0.16 -19.21 -13.35
C LYS A 219 -0.17 -20.20 -12.23
N PHE A 220 0.14 -21.48 -12.41
CA PHE A 220 -0.03 -22.48 -11.37
C PHE A 220 0.80 -22.17 -10.13
N ALA A 221 2.09 -21.85 -10.29
CA ALA A 221 2.97 -21.48 -9.18
C ALA A 221 2.40 -20.31 -8.38
N LYS A 222 2.00 -19.23 -9.07
CA LYS A 222 1.42 -18.02 -8.44
C LYS A 222 0.09 -18.29 -7.75
N THR A 223 -0.74 -19.20 -8.27
CA THR A 223 -2.06 -19.48 -7.71
C THR A 223 -1.98 -20.48 -6.55
N ALA A 224 -1.21 -21.56 -6.71
CA ALA A 224 -1.11 -22.63 -5.72
C ALA A 224 -0.16 -22.30 -4.54
N SER A 225 0.66 -21.26 -4.67
CA SER A 225 1.49 -20.69 -3.59
C SER A 225 0.72 -19.74 -2.67
N ILE A 226 -0.51 -19.37 -3.01
CA ILE A 226 -1.34 -18.54 -2.14
C ILE A 226 -2.07 -19.47 -1.16
N PRO A 227 -1.91 -19.29 0.16
CA PRO A 227 -2.67 -20.05 1.15
C PRO A 227 -4.17 -19.84 0.95
N LEU A 228 -4.96 -20.86 1.25
CA LEU A 228 -6.41 -20.74 1.17
C LEU A 228 -6.94 -19.58 2.02
N ILE A 229 -6.39 -19.42 3.23
CA ILE A 229 -6.53 -18.26 4.09
C ILE A 229 -5.16 -17.98 4.70
N GLY A 230 -4.43 -17.01 4.13
CA GLY A 230 -3.11 -16.59 4.60
C GLY A 230 -3.15 -15.22 5.28
N GLU A 231 -2.13 -14.91 6.09
CA GLU A 231 -1.97 -13.54 6.58
C GLU A 231 -1.43 -12.64 5.45
N VAL A 232 -2.15 -11.56 5.13
CA VAL A 232 -1.70 -10.56 4.17
C VAL A 232 -0.83 -9.52 4.87
N GLY A 233 0.36 -9.34 4.31
CA GLY A 233 1.27 -8.25 4.66
C GLY A 233 1.80 -7.58 3.38
N PRO A 234 2.66 -6.54 3.52
CA PRO A 234 3.18 -5.78 2.38
C PRO A 234 3.81 -6.65 1.28
N GLU A 235 4.47 -7.75 1.67
CA GLU A 235 5.17 -8.65 0.76
C GLU A 235 4.21 -9.48 -0.12
N ILE A 236 3.07 -9.93 0.44
CA ILE A 236 2.14 -10.86 -0.24
C ILE A 236 0.98 -10.10 -0.88
N TYR A 237 0.68 -8.88 -0.43
CA TYR A 237 -0.41 -8.05 -0.93
C TYR A 237 -0.37 -7.88 -2.46
N ALA A 238 0.80 -7.56 -3.02
CA ALA A 238 0.96 -7.40 -4.46
C ALA A 238 0.61 -8.69 -5.24
N GLY A 239 0.92 -9.85 -4.66
CA GLY A 239 0.55 -11.16 -5.20
C GLY A 239 -0.96 -11.33 -5.32
N TYR A 240 -1.72 -11.01 -4.27
CA TYR A 240 -3.18 -11.06 -4.31
C TYR A 240 -3.76 -10.12 -5.36
N MET A 241 -3.28 -8.86 -5.42
CA MET A 241 -3.78 -7.87 -6.37
C MET A 241 -3.50 -8.28 -7.83
N ALA A 242 -2.34 -8.87 -8.10
CA ALA A 242 -1.95 -9.32 -9.44
C ALA A 242 -2.83 -10.46 -9.98
N THR A 243 -3.55 -11.19 -9.11
CA THR A 243 -4.47 -12.26 -9.56
C THR A 243 -5.71 -11.74 -10.28
N GLY A 244 -6.12 -10.48 -10.01
CA GLY A 244 -7.40 -9.93 -10.46
C GLY A 244 -8.63 -10.59 -9.83
N ILE A 245 -8.44 -11.47 -8.84
CA ILE A 245 -9.51 -12.09 -8.05
C ILE A 245 -9.86 -11.13 -6.90
N PRO A 246 -11.15 -10.92 -6.56
CA PRO A 246 -11.54 -10.18 -5.36
C PRO A 246 -10.87 -10.71 -4.09
N LEU A 247 -10.49 -9.80 -3.19
CA LEU A 247 -9.85 -10.14 -1.91
C LEU A 247 -10.81 -9.89 -0.75
N ALA A 248 -11.10 -10.94 0.01
CA ALA A 248 -11.81 -10.91 1.27
C ALA A 248 -10.81 -10.76 2.42
N TYR A 249 -10.95 -9.68 3.18
CA TYR A 249 -10.12 -9.34 4.33
C TYR A 249 -10.80 -9.79 5.61
N ILE A 250 -10.04 -10.44 6.49
CA ILE A 250 -10.46 -10.85 7.84
C ILE A 250 -9.56 -10.10 8.83
N PHE A 251 -10.01 -8.95 9.30
CA PHE A 251 -9.30 -8.15 10.29
C PHE A 251 -9.48 -8.74 11.68
N ALA A 252 -8.38 -8.98 12.37
CA ALA A 252 -8.37 -9.41 13.77
C ALA A 252 -7.09 -8.93 14.47
N GLU A 253 -7.22 -8.58 15.75
CA GLU A 253 -6.15 -7.90 16.50
C GLU A 253 -5.08 -8.86 17.01
N THR A 254 -5.47 -10.10 17.30
CA THR A 254 -4.58 -11.10 17.89
C THR A 254 -4.31 -12.26 16.91
N PRO A 255 -3.11 -12.87 16.95
CA PRO A 255 -2.82 -14.07 16.16
C PRO A 255 -3.79 -15.23 16.40
N GLU A 256 -4.24 -15.41 17.65
CA GLU A 256 -5.20 -16.44 18.04
C GLU A 256 -6.58 -16.21 17.41
N GLU A 257 -7.05 -14.97 17.42
CA GLU A 257 -8.32 -14.58 16.76
C GLU A 257 -8.22 -14.73 15.25
N ARG A 258 -7.11 -14.31 14.62
CA ARG A 258 -6.84 -14.53 13.19
C ARG A 258 -6.90 -16.02 12.84
N THR A 259 -6.27 -16.88 13.64
CA THR A 259 -6.27 -18.33 13.44
C THR A 259 -7.68 -18.90 13.59
N THR A 260 -8.40 -18.52 14.65
CA THR A 260 -9.77 -18.99 14.92
C THR A 260 -10.74 -18.60 13.80
N LEU A 261 -10.69 -17.36 13.33
CA LEU A 261 -11.54 -16.89 12.22
C LEU A 261 -11.15 -17.54 10.90
N ALA A 262 -9.85 -17.74 10.63
CA ALA A 262 -9.40 -18.47 9.46
C ALA A 262 -9.93 -19.91 9.45
N GLU A 263 -9.83 -20.64 10.57
CA GLU A 263 -10.38 -21.99 10.68
C GLU A 263 -11.89 -22.04 10.49
N ALA A 264 -12.63 -21.10 11.12
CA ALA A 264 -14.08 -21.00 11.00
C ALA A 264 -14.54 -20.67 9.58
N LEU A 265 -13.78 -19.86 8.83
CA LEU A 265 -14.12 -19.43 7.46
C LEU A 265 -13.52 -20.33 6.38
N LYS A 266 -12.68 -21.29 6.74
CA LYS A 266 -12.04 -22.24 5.81
C LYS A 266 -13.05 -22.93 4.88
N PRO A 267 -14.21 -23.46 5.35
CA PRO A 267 -15.18 -24.09 4.46
C PRO A 267 -15.75 -23.13 3.40
N VAL A 268 -15.88 -21.85 3.74
CA VAL A 268 -16.35 -20.80 2.83
C VAL A 268 -15.28 -20.50 1.78
N ALA A 269 -14.02 -20.36 2.20
CA ALA A 269 -12.90 -20.15 1.30
C ALA A 269 -12.71 -21.33 0.33
N GLU A 270 -12.82 -22.59 0.81
CA GLU A 270 -12.74 -23.79 -0.04
C GLU A 270 -13.84 -23.80 -1.11
N LYS A 271 -15.09 -23.53 -0.71
CA LYS A 271 -16.24 -23.51 -1.62
C LYS A 271 -16.11 -22.46 -2.72
N HIS A 272 -15.47 -21.33 -2.43
CA HIS A 272 -15.35 -20.18 -3.33
C HIS A 272 -13.92 -19.98 -3.87
N ARG A 273 -13.07 -21.01 -3.80
CA ARG A 273 -11.68 -20.96 -4.27
C ARG A 273 -11.61 -20.54 -5.74
N GLY A 274 -10.77 -19.56 -6.04
CA GLY A 274 -10.61 -19.00 -7.38
C GLY A 274 -11.68 -17.96 -7.79
N ALA A 275 -12.78 -17.83 -7.03
CA ALA A 275 -13.76 -16.76 -7.21
C ALA A 275 -13.49 -15.59 -6.24
N ILE A 276 -13.05 -15.88 -5.02
CA ILE A 276 -12.63 -14.89 -4.01
C ILE A 276 -11.41 -15.46 -3.27
N SER A 277 -10.39 -14.63 -3.10
CA SER A 277 -9.23 -14.93 -2.24
C SER A 277 -9.53 -14.48 -0.81
N PHE A 278 -9.19 -15.27 0.19
CA PHE A 278 -9.38 -14.91 1.60
C PHE A 278 -8.04 -14.69 2.27
N ALA A 279 -7.92 -13.63 3.07
CA ALA A 279 -6.73 -13.37 3.85
C ALA A 279 -7.06 -12.75 5.21
N THR A 280 -6.33 -13.19 6.24
CA THR A 280 -6.32 -12.50 7.53
C THR A 280 -5.39 -11.31 7.48
N ILE A 281 -5.67 -10.28 8.26
CA ILE A 281 -4.82 -9.10 8.36
C ILE A 281 -4.69 -8.68 9.82
N ASP A 282 -3.48 -8.33 10.23
CA ASP A 282 -3.21 -7.83 11.56
C ASP A 282 -3.82 -6.43 11.73
N ALA A 283 -4.89 -6.35 12.51
CA ALA A 283 -5.60 -5.10 12.76
C ALA A 283 -4.81 -4.13 13.65
N LYS A 284 -3.87 -4.60 14.48
CA LYS A 284 -3.00 -3.71 15.27
C LYS A 284 -1.95 -3.03 14.40
N ALA A 285 -1.38 -3.77 13.44
CA ALA A 285 -0.38 -3.23 12.53
C ALA A 285 -1.00 -2.44 11.36
N PHE A 286 -2.16 -2.90 10.86
CA PHE A 286 -2.74 -2.43 9.60
C PHE A 286 -4.24 -2.08 9.70
N GLY A 287 -4.79 -1.86 10.89
CA GLY A 287 -6.21 -1.57 11.11
C GLY A 287 -6.72 -0.33 10.37
N ALA A 288 -5.86 0.67 10.16
CA ALA A 288 -6.18 1.84 9.32
C ALA A 288 -6.58 1.46 7.88
N HIS A 289 -6.14 0.30 7.36
CA HIS A 289 -6.55 -0.21 6.06
C HIS A 289 -8.05 -0.56 6.02
N ALA A 290 -8.67 -0.91 7.15
CA ALA A 290 -10.10 -1.18 7.23
C ALA A 290 -10.93 0.04 6.81
N GLY A 291 -10.47 1.26 7.13
CA GLY A 291 -11.11 2.51 6.68
C GLY A 291 -11.10 2.68 5.16
N ASN A 292 -10.08 2.15 4.46
CA ASN A 292 -10.07 2.14 2.99
C ASN A 292 -11.12 1.19 2.41
N LEU A 293 -11.57 0.21 3.19
CA LEU A 293 -12.61 -0.76 2.84
C LEU A 293 -13.98 -0.34 3.38
N ASN A 294 -14.11 0.89 3.86
CA ASN A 294 -15.32 1.48 4.45
C ASN A 294 -15.80 0.73 5.71
N LEU A 295 -14.86 0.18 6.48
CA LEU A 295 -15.09 -0.37 7.81
C LEU A 295 -14.73 0.66 8.90
N ASP A 296 -15.40 0.56 10.04
CA ASP A 296 -15.08 1.27 11.27
C ASP A 296 -13.77 0.71 11.86
N VAL A 297 -12.75 1.56 11.97
CA VAL A 297 -11.40 1.19 12.40
C VAL A 297 -11.28 0.96 13.91
N GLU A 298 -12.31 1.28 14.68
CA GLU A 298 -12.36 1.05 16.14
C GLU A 298 -13.06 -0.26 16.50
N LYS A 299 -13.59 -1.00 15.51
CA LYS A 299 -14.39 -2.21 15.71
C LYS A 299 -13.77 -3.41 15.01
N PHE A 300 -12.98 -4.19 15.75
CA PHE A 300 -12.47 -5.48 15.31
C PHE A 300 -13.07 -6.63 16.14
N PRO A 301 -13.23 -7.83 15.57
CA PRO A 301 -12.85 -8.23 14.21
C PRO A 301 -13.80 -7.69 13.14
N ALA A 302 -13.31 -7.56 11.90
CA ALA A 302 -14.07 -7.02 10.78
C ALA A 302 -13.84 -7.81 9.48
N PHE A 303 -14.83 -7.80 8.59
CA PHE A 303 -14.76 -8.49 7.29
C PHE A 303 -15.14 -7.55 6.16
N ALA A 304 -14.44 -7.61 5.04
CA ALA A 304 -14.83 -6.89 3.82
C ALA A 304 -14.34 -7.61 2.58
N ILE A 305 -15.05 -7.46 1.47
CA ILE A 305 -14.58 -7.90 0.14
C ILE A 305 -14.19 -6.65 -0.66
N GLN A 306 -13.03 -6.69 -1.30
CA GLN A 306 -12.61 -5.70 -2.29
C GLN A 306 -12.53 -6.35 -3.66
N SER A 307 -13.19 -5.76 -4.64
CA SER A 307 -12.94 -6.07 -6.05
C SER A 307 -11.61 -5.46 -6.46
N THR A 308 -10.64 -6.29 -6.86
CA THR A 308 -9.27 -5.85 -7.16
C THR A 308 -9.14 -5.17 -8.52
N VAL A 309 -10.15 -5.28 -9.39
CA VAL A 309 -10.16 -4.72 -10.75
C VAL A 309 -10.75 -3.32 -10.81
N ASP A 310 -11.95 -3.13 -10.24
CA ASP A 310 -12.66 -1.84 -10.25
C ASP A 310 -12.65 -1.13 -8.88
N ASN A 311 -11.88 -1.67 -7.93
CA ASN A 311 -11.65 -1.12 -6.60
C ASN A 311 -12.93 -0.90 -5.76
N LYS A 312 -14.03 -1.57 -6.10
CA LYS A 312 -15.28 -1.52 -5.33
C LYS A 312 -15.14 -2.27 -4.00
N LYS A 313 -15.77 -1.74 -2.96
CA LYS A 313 -15.65 -2.21 -1.58
C LYS A 313 -16.98 -2.68 -1.05
N TYR A 314 -16.99 -3.83 -0.40
CA TYR A 314 -18.18 -4.49 0.13
C TYR A 314 -17.91 -4.85 1.60
N PRO A 315 -17.98 -3.87 2.53
CA PRO A 315 -17.84 -4.09 3.95
C PRO A 315 -18.98 -4.98 4.46
N PHE A 316 -18.65 -5.88 5.36
CA PHE A 316 -19.63 -6.64 6.12
C PHE A 316 -20.08 -5.84 7.34
N ASP A 317 -21.34 -6.01 7.74
CA ASP A 317 -21.93 -5.31 8.89
C ASP A 317 -21.22 -5.70 10.19
N GLN A 318 -20.47 -4.76 10.78
CA GLN A 318 -19.70 -4.96 12.01
C GLN A 318 -20.57 -5.12 13.27
N SER A 319 -21.90 -5.00 13.16
CA SER A 319 -22.83 -5.38 14.23
C SER A 319 -23.21 -6.88 14.21
N VAL A 320 -22.85 -7.59 13.14
CA VAL A 320 -23.13 -9.02 12.96
C VAL A 320 -21.86 -9.82 13.25
N GLU A 321 -22.00 -10.87 14.07
CA GLU A 321 -20.87 -11.75 14.40
C GLU A 321 -20.33 -12.48 13.15
N ILE A 322 -19.00 -12.53 13.04
CA ILE A 322 -18.29 -13.22 11.96
C ILE A 322 -18.31 -14.72 12.26
N THR A 323 -19.12 -15.46 11.53
CA THR A 323 -19.26 -16.92 11.63
C THR A 323 -19.27 -17.53 10.23
N GLU A 324 -19.05 -18.86 10.12
CA GLU A 324 -19.19 -19.56 8.84
C GLU A 324 -20.53 -19.26 8.16
N ALA A 325 -21.63 -19.27 8.91
CA ALA A 325 -22.97 -19.07 8.37
C ALA A 325 -23.21 -17.63 7.89
N SER A 326 -22.80 -16.63 8.68
CA SER A 326 -23.01 -15.22 8.33
C SER A 326 -22.16 -14.81 7.14
N ILE A 327 -20.88 -15.22 7.11
CA ILE A 327 -19.97 -14.94 5.99
C ILE A 327 -20.32 -15.75 4.74
N SER A 328 -20.71 -17.03 4.87
CA SER A 328 -21.15 -17.83 3.71
C SER A 328 -22.33 -17.18 3.00
N LYS A 329 -23.31 -16.66 3.77
CA LYS A 329 -24.45 -15.92 3.22
C LYS A 329 -24.01 -14.64 2.50
N PHE A 330 -23.17 -13.84 3.14
CA PHE A 330 -22.67 -12.58 2.57
C PHE A 330 -21.87 -12.80 1.28
N VAL A 331 -20.93 -13.75 1.30
CA VAL A 331 -20.12 -14.14 0.15
C VAL A 331 -21.01 -14.64 -1.00
N GLN A 332 -22.02 -15.46 -0.71
CA GLN A 332 -22.94 -15.92 -1.75
C GLN A 332 -23.75 -14.76 -2.34
N GLN A 333 -24.21 -13.81 -1.53
CA GLN A 333 -24.90 -12.61 -2.03
C GLN A 333 -23.99 -11.75 -2.91
N TYR A 334 -22.72 -11.61 -2.54
CA TYR A 334 -21.73 -10.89 -3.34
C TYR A 334 -21.52 -11.57 -4.70
N ILE A 335 -21.30 -12.89 -4.72
CA ILE A 335 -21.17 -13.67 -5.96
C ILE A 335 -22.42 -13.59 -6.84
N ASP A 336 -23.60 -13.58 -6.23
CA ASP A 336 -24.87 -13.43 -6.93
C ASP A 336 -25.12 -12.00 -7.45
N GLY A 337 -24.21 -11.04 -7.18
CA GLY A 337 -24.35 -9.62 -7.56
C GLY A 337 -25.44 -8.87 -6.78
N LYS A 338 -25.80 -9.36 -5.59
CA LYS A 338 -26.88 -8.81 -4.73
C LYS A 338 -26.38 -7.85 -3.65
N VAL A 339 -25.06 -7.75 -3.45
CA VAL A 339 -24.46 -6.78 -2.52
C VAL A 339 -24.08 -5.56 -3.34
N GLU A 340 -24.61 -4.39 -2.96
CA GLU A 340 -24.20 -3.13 -3.56
C GLU A 340 -22.85 -2.69 -2.99
N PRO A 341 -21.97 -2.08 -3.81
CA PRO A 341 -20.72 -1.53 -3.31
C PRO A 341 -21.02 -0.41 -2.31
N SER A 342 -20.28 -0.38 -1.22
CA SER A 342 -20.36 0.69 -0.24
C SER A 342 -19.85 2.01 -0.80
N ILE A 343 -20.52 3.08 -0.39
CA ILE A 343 -20.11 4.46 -0.60
C ILE A 343 -19.35 4.87 0.67
N LYS A 344 -18.13 5.42 0.53
CA LYS A 344 -17.40 5.93 1.69
C LYS A 344 -18.20 7.07 2.30
N SER A 345 -18.56 6.97 3.57
CA SER A 345 -19.32 8.00 4.27
C SER A 345 -18.87 8.05 5.71
N GLU A 346 -18.74 9.26 6.25
CA GLU A 346 -18.78 9.44 7.70
C GLU A 346 -20.17 9.04 8.24
N PRO A 347 -20.28 8.74 9.55
CA PRO A 347 -21.57 8.55 10.20
C PRO A 347 -22.45 9.78 10.02
N ILE A 348 -23.76 9.57 9.87
CA ILE A 348 -24.71 10.68 9.87
C ILE A 348 -24.65 11.34 11.26
N PRO A 349 -24.38 12.65 11.37
CA PRO A 349 -24.32 13.33 12.65
C PRO A 349 -25.61 13.14 13.45
N GLU A 350 -25.51 12.73 14.72
CA GLU A 350 -26.69 12.54 15.59
C GLU A 350 -27.47 13.85 15.78
N LYS A 351 -26.78 14.98 15.75
CA LYS A 351 -27.33 16.33 15.82
C LYS A 351 -26.61 17.23 14.82
N GLN A 352 -27.40 18.05 14.13
CA GLN A 352 -26.87 19.13 13.29
C GLN A 352 -26.52 20.31 14.20
N GLU A 353 -25.24 20.50 14.47
CA GLU A 353 -24.75 21.61 15.29
C GLU A 353 -24.39 22.84 14.44
N GLY A 354 -24.89 24.01 14.84
CA GLY A 354 -24.64 25.26 14.15
C GLY A 354 -25.59 25.51 12.95
N PRO A 355 -25.43 26.67 12.29
CA PRO A 355 -26.31 27.07 11.20
C PRO A 355 -25.99 26.38 9.86
N VAL A 356 -24.76 25.89 9.67
CA VAL A 356 -24.34 25.16 8.46
C VAL A 356 -24.69 23.68 8.61
N GLN A 357 -25.41 23.12 7.64
CA GLN A 357 -25.75 21.70 7.63
C GLN A 357 -24.54 20.83 7.29
N ILE A 358 -24.26 19.83 8.13
CA ILE A 358 -23.20 18.85 7.89
C ILE A 358 -23.76 17.75 6.99
N VAL A 359 -23.11 17.59 5.84
CA VAL A 359 -23.41 16.60 4.82
C VAL A 359 -22.34 15.50 4.86
N VAL A 360 -22.80 14.25 4.79
CA VAL A 360 -21.99 13.03 4.62
C VAL A 360 -22.58 12.24 3.45
N ALA A 361 -21.86 11.29 2.88
CA ALA A 361 -22.31 10.63 1.64
C ALA A 361 -23.67 9.93 1.77
N HIS A 362 -23.93 9.24 2.89
CA HIS A 362 -25.23 8.58 3.17
C HIS A 362 -26.42 9.55 3.29
N ASN A 363 -26.11 10.84 3.43
CA ASN A 363 -27.05 11.88 3.80
C ASN A 363 -27.23 12.92 2.68
N TYR A 364 -26.36 12.83 1.67
CA TYR A 364 -26.22 13.79 0.58
C TYR A 364 -27.53 14.00 -0.17
N ASP A 365 -28.20 12.92 -0.58
CA ASP A 365 -29.43 12.99 -1.38
C ASP A 365 -30.55 13.72 -0.64
N TYR A 366 -30.70 13.53 0.66
CA TYR A 366 -31.79 14.16 1.40
C TYR A 366 -31.53 15.63 1.72
N ILE A 367 -30.27 16.06 1.83
CA ILE A 367 -29.93 17.48 2.10
C ILE A 367 -29.77 18.23 0.79
N VAL A 368 -28.86 17.77 -0.07
CA VAL A 368 -28.38 18.51 -1.24
C VAL A 368 -29.39 18.46 -2.38
N LEU A 369 -30.02 17.30 -2.56
CA LEU A 369 -31.00 17.07 -3.63
C LEU A 369 -32.45 17.35 -3.19
N ASP A 370 -32.67 18.07 -2.08
CA ASP A 370 -34.01 18.57 -1.73
C ASP A 370 -34.50 19.57 -2.78
N ASP A 371 -35.42 19.11 -3.64
CA ASP A 371 -35.99 19.86 -4.76
C ASP A 371 -36.73 21.14 -4.33
N LYS A 372 -37.03 21.32 -3.04
CA LYS A 372 -37.68 22.53 -2.53
C LYS A 372 -36.70 23.64 -2.20
N LYS A 373 -35.40 23.34 -2.07
CA LYS A 373 -34.41 24.28 -1.55
C LYS A 373 -33.29 24.55 -2.54
N ASP A 374 -32.81 25.80 -2.55
CA ASP A 374 -31.52 26.14 -3.13
C ASP A 374 -30.44 25.76 -2.12
N VAL A 375 -29.58 24.80 -2.47
CA VAL A 375 -28.55 24.28 -1.56
C VAL A 375 -27.19 24.74 -2.01
N LEU A 376 -26.58 25.65 -1.25
CA LEU A 376 -25.18 26.02 -1.44
C LEU A 376 -24.35 25.06 -0.59
N ILE A 377 -23.51 24.26 -1.23
CA ILE A 377 -22.65 23.29 -0.55
C ILE A 377 -21.17 23.60 -0.76
N GLU A 378 -20.41 23.57 0.33
CA GLU A 378 -18.95 23.60 0.35
C GLU A 378 -18.39 22.16 0.45
N PHE A 379 -17.56 21.79 -0.53
CA PHE A 379 -16.70 20.60 -0.47
C PHE A 379 -15.34 21.04 0.09
N TYR A 380 -14.97 20.54 1.27
CA TYR A 380 -13.76 20.94 1.97
C TYR A 380 -12.86 19.75 2.32
N ALA A 381 -11.66 20.08 2.81
CA ALA A 381 -10.72 19.15 3.43
C ALA A 381 -10.19 19.74 4.75
N PRO A 382 -10.09 18.98 5.86
CA PRO A 382 -9.72 19.50 7.18
C PRO A 382 -8.34 20.15 7.24
N TRP A 383 -7.41 19.73 6.39
CA TRP A 383 -6.05 20.26 6.30
C TRP A 383 -5.93 21.49 5.39
N CYS A 384 -6.97 21.85 4.65
CA CYS A 384 -6.91 22.97 3.70
C CYS A 384 -7.05 24.33 4.40
N GLY A 385 -5.98 25.12 4.40
CA GLY A 385 -5.97 26.46 5.00
C GLY A 385 -7.02 27.42 4.43
N HIS A 386 -7.35 27.30 3.14
CA HIS A 386 -8.40 28.10 2.52
C HIS A 386 -9.81 27.74 3.00
N CYS A 387 -10.07 26.46 3.31
CA CYS A 387 -11.34 26.03 3.90
C CYS A 387 -11.47 26.57 5.32
N LYS A 388 -10.39 26.48 6.12
CA LYS A 388 -10.34 27.06 7.48
C LYS A 388 -10.62 28.55 7.49
N ALA A 389 -10.10 29.29 6.49
CA ALA A 389 -10.35 30.73 6.35
C ALA A 389 -11.79 31.07 5.90
N LEU A 390 -12.47 30.15 5.20
CA LEU A 390 -13.85 30.32 4.76
C LEU A 390 -14.86 29.94 5.85
N ALA A 391 -14.57 28.91 6.64
CA ALA A 391 -15.46 28.37 7.68
C ALA A 391 -16.21 29.43 8.51
N PRO A 392 -15.56 30.44 9.15
CA PRO A 392 -16.28 31.43 9.95
C PRO A 392 -17.23 32.31 9.11
N LYS A 393 -16.86 32.62 7.86
CA LYS A 393 -17.72 33.39 6.95
C LYS A 393 -18.92 32.57 6.49
N TYR A 394 -18.71 31.27 6.28
CA TYR A 394 -19.74 30.33 5.87
C TYR A 394 -20.77 30.10 6.99
N ASP A 395 -20.31 30.04 8.24
CA ASP A 395 -21.18 30.03 9.43
C ASP A 395 -22.04 31.29 9.52
N ILE A 396 -21.46 32.47 9.32
CA ILE A 396 -22.20 33.75 9.29
C ILE A 396 -23.23 33.75 8.16
N LEU A 397 -22.83 33.35 6.95
CA LEU A 397 -23.72 33.26 5.79
C LEU A 397 -24.95 32.40 6.11
N ALA A 398 -24.73 31.22 6.68
CA ALA A 398 -25.81 30.32 7.09
C ALA A 398 -26.71 30.95 8.16
N GLY A 399 -26.11 31.62 9.16
CA GLY A 399 -26.83 32.37 10.19
C GLY A 399 -27.75 33.45 9.60
N LEU A 400 -27.28 34.21 8.61
CA LEU A 400 -28.09 35.26 7.97
C LEU A 400 -29.35 34.71 7.29
N TYR A 401 -29.24 33.59 6.57
CA TYR A 401 -30.41 32.93 5.97
C TYR A 401 -31.35 32.36 7.03
N ALA A 402 -30.81 31.85 8.13
CA ALA A 402 -31.61 31.34 9.24
C ALA A 402 -32.38 32.44 9.97
N ASP A 403 -31.69 33.54 10.33
CA ASP A 403 -32.27 34.68 11.05
C ASP A 403 -33.31 35.43 10.22
N ALA A 404 -33.12 35.48 8.89
CA ALA A 404 -34.10 36.01 7.96
C ALA A 404 -35.32 35.08 7.74
N GLY A 405 -35.32 33.88 8.33
CA GLY A 405 -36.42 32.92 8.23
C GLY A 405 -36.52 32.22 6.87
N HIS A 406 -35.40 31.99 6.19
CA HIS A 406 -35.33 31.39 4.85
C HIS A 406 -34.86 29.92 4.83
N ASN A 407 -34.81 29.25 5.98
CA ASN A 407 -34.38 27.85 6.14
C ASN A 407 -35.23 26.84 5.34
N ASP A 408 -36.46 27.21 4.98
CA ASP A 408 -37.36 26.42 4.14
C ASP A 408 -37.04 26.52 2.64
N LYS A 409 -36.23 27.50 2.23
CA LYS A 409 -35.91 27.81 0.83
C LYS A 409 -34.43 27.74 0.49
N VAL A 410 -33.54 28.10 1.43
CA VAL A 410 -32.09 28.09 1.22
C VAL A 410 -31.45 27.22 2.30
N THR A 411 -30.49 26.39 1.91
CA THR A 411 -29.66 25.62 2.82
C THR A 411 -28.19 25.86 2.52
N ILE A 412 -27.44 26.21 3.55
CA ILE A 412 -25.99 26.34 3.50
C ILE A 412 -25.42 25.08 4.14
N ALA A 413 -24.60 24.33 3.39
CA ALA A 413 -24.16 23.00 3.78
C ALA A 413 -22.67 22.79 3.51
N LYS A 414 -22.05 21.84 4.21
CA LYS A 414 -20.64 21.47 3.99
C LYS A 414 -20.44 19.96 4.06
N VAL A 415 -19.49 19.45 3.28
CA VAL A 415 -19.08 18.03 3.28
C VAL A 415 -17.56 17.94 3.24
N ASP A 416 -17.00 17.08 4.09
CA ASP A 416 -15.60 16.67 3.98
C ASP A 416 -15.47 15.67 2.83
N ALA A 417 -15.00 16.14 1.67
CA ALA A 417 -14.87 15.29 0.49
C ALA A 417 -13.63 14.38 0.53
N THR A 418 -12.85 14.40 1.63
CA THR A 418 -11.75 13.45 1.86
C THR A 418 -12.22 12.20 2.61
N LEU A 419 -13.31 12.33 3.37
CA LEU A 419 -13.91 11.25 4.15
C LEU A 419 -15.25 10.75 3.57
N ASN A 420 -15.82 11.45 2.58
CA ASN A 420 -17.08 11.09 1.95
C ASN A 420 -16.95 11.01 0.43
N ASP A 421 -17.42 9.91 -0.16
CA ASP A 421 -17.59 9.77 -1.60
C ASP A 421 -18.78 10.64 -2.02
N VAL A 422 -18.52 11.65 -2.84
CA VAL A 422 -19.55 12.57 -3.35
C VAL A 422 -19.74 12.37 -4.86
N PRO A 423 -20.94 12.64 -5.41
CA PRO A 423 -21.19 12.47 -6.84
C PRO A 423 -20.35 13.39 -7.74
N ASP A 424 -19.88 14.51 -7.17
CA ASP A 424 -19.09 15.53 -7.86
C ASP A 424 -17.60 15.17 -7.90
N GLU A 425 -16.97 15.33 -9.06
CA GLU A 425 -15.51 15.29 -9.15
C GLU A 425 -14.90 16.59 -8.58
N ILE A 426 -14.20 16.47 -7.45
CA ILE A 426 -13.59 17.62 -6.75
C ILE A 426 -12.11 17.71 -7.10
N GLN A 427 -11.73 18.71 -7.90
CA GLN A 427 -10.34 18.94 -8.31
C GLN A 427 -9.52 19.76 -7.31
N GLY A 428 -10.16 20.37 -6.30
CA GLY A 428 -9.47 21.18 -5.30
C GLY A 428 -10.39 21.70 -4.19
N PHE A 429 -9.79 22.20 -3.12
CA PHE A 429 -10.49 22.62 -1.90
C PHE A 429 -10.25 24.09 -1.55
N PRO A 430 -11.28 24.85 -1.12
CA PRO A 430 -12.69 24.49 -1.16
C PRO A 430 -13.26 24.60 -2.59
N THR A 431 -14.16 23.69 -2.95
CA THR A 431 -15.05 23.81 -4.12
C THR A 431 -16.45 24.13 -3.60
N ILE A 432 -17.13 25.12 -4.19
CA ILE A 432 -18.48 25.53 -3.77
C ILE A 432 -19.42 25.39 -4.96
N LYS A 433 -20.58 24.77 -4.74
CA LYS A 433 -21.61 24.60 -5.76
C LYS A 433 -22.98 24.99 -5.23
N LEU A 434 -23.83 25.50 -6.12
CA LEU A 434 -25.25 25.73 -5.84
C LEU A 434 -26.12 24.72 -6.59
N TYR A 435 -26.88 23.96 -5.82
CA TYR A 435 -27.89 23.02 -6.29
C TYR A 435 -29.27 23.68 -6.24
N LYS A 436 -29.71 24.16 -7.40
CA LYS A 436 -30.94 24.93 -7.57
C LYS A 436 -32.19 24.10 -7.27
N ALA A 437 -33.17 24.68 -6.58
CA ALA A 437 -34.46 24.04 -6.35
C ALA A 437 -35.16 23.70 -7.69
N GLY A 438 -35.61 22.47 -7.87
CA GLY A 438 -36.21 21.98 -9.11
C GLY A 438 -35.25 21.72 -10.28
N ASP A 439 -33.94 21.97 -10.12
CA ASP A 439 -32.91 21.65 -11.11
C ASP A 439 -31.60 21.16 -10.47
N LYS A 440 -31.67 20.02 -9.77
CA LYS A 440 -30.53 19.44 -9.04
C LYS A 440 -29.47 18.79 -9.94
N LYS A 441 -29.80 18.51 -11.19
CA LYS A 441 -28.90 17.84 -12.14
C LYS A 441 -27.88 18.79 -12.77
N ASN A 442 -28.11 20.10 -12.69
CA ASN A 442 -27.25 21.12 -13.28
C ASN A 442 -26.71 22.08 -12.19
N PRO A 443 -25.90 21.59 -11.24
CA PRO A 443 -25.34 22.45 -10.19
C PRO A 443 -24.40 23.49 -10.80
N VAL A 444 -24.45 24.71 -10.26
CA VAL A 444 -23.61 25.82 -10.72
C VAL A 444 -22.39 25.93 -9.81
N THR A 445 -21.19 25.80 -10.37
CA THR A 445 -19.93 25.98 -9.64
C THR A 445 -19.64 27.46 -9.40
N TYR A 446 -19.35 27.80 -8.15
CA TYR A 446 -18.95 29.15 -7.76
C TYR A 446 -17.47 29.40 -8.01
N ASN A 447 -17.16 30.46 -8.76
CA ASN A 447 -15.79 30.87 -9.07
C ASN A 447 -15.48 32.32 -8.62
N GLY A 448 -16.36 32.93 -7.82
CA GLY A 448 -16.21 34.29 -7.33
C GLY A 448 -15.35 34.41 -6.07
N SER A 449 -15.36 35.59 -5.45
CA SER A 449 -14.58 35.84 -4.23
C SER A 449 -15.23 35.19 -3.01
N ARG A 450 -14.45 34.77 -2.02
CA ARG A 450 -14.98 34.12 -0.80
C ARG A 450 -15.46 35.14 0.24
N SER A 451 -16.09 36.24 -0.19
CA SER A 451 -16.76 37.21 0.68
C SER A 451 -18.21 36.80 0.93
N ILE A 452 -18.81 37.29 2.02
CA ILE A 452 -20.19 36.95 2.36
C ILE A 452 -21.14 37.57 1.33
N GLU A 453 -20.87 38.80 0.92
CA GLU A 453 -21.64 39.57 -0.06
C GLU A 453 -21.69 38.88 -1.41
N ASP A 454 -20.55 38.39 -1.91
CA ASP A 454 -20.51 37.72 -3.21
C ASP A 454 -21.19 36.33 -3.15
N LEU A 455 -21.14 35.64 -2.01
CA LEU A 455 -21.86 34.38 -1.81
C LEU A 455 -23.37 34.61 -1.72
N ILE A 456 -23.83 35.67 -1.04
CA ILE A 456 -25.25 36.07 -1.01
C ILE A 456 -25.72 36.37 -2.43
N LYS A 457 -24.96 37.21 -3.16
CA LYS A 457 -25.26 37.56 -4.54
C LYS A 457 -25.34 36.33 -5.44
N PHE A 458 -24.41 35.39 -5.26
CA PHE A 458 -24.40 34.15 -6.04
C PHE A 458 -25.65 33.30 -5.80
N VAL A 459 -26.06 33.11 -4.54
CA VAL A 459 -27.30 32.38 -4.19
C VAL A 459 -28.52 33.08 -4.80
N LYS A 460 -28.60 34.40 -4.72
CA LYS A 460 -29.68 35.19 -5.33
C LYS A 460 -29.74 35.01 -6.85
N GLU A 461 -28.61 35.11 -7.54
CA GLU A 461 -28.56 35.12 -9.01
C GLU A 461 -28.72 33.73 -9.64
N ASN A 462 -28.36 32.67 -8.90
CA ASN A 462 -28.31 31.31 -9.45
C ASN A 462 -29.33 30.36 -8.78
N GLY A 463 -29.96 30.77 -7.67
CA GLY A 463 -31.03 30.05 -7.01
C GLY A 463 -32.37 30.20 -7.71
N GLN A 464 -33.31 29.32 -7.38
CA GLN A 464 -34.69 29.38 -7.87
C GLN A 464 -35.54 30.37 -7.07
N HIS A 465 -35.23 30.56 -5.79
CA HIS A 465 -36.01 31.43 -4.91
C HIS A 465 -35.56 32.89 -4.94
N GLU A 466 -34.42 33.19 -5.58
CA GLU A 466 -33.86 34.54 -5.74
C GLU A 466 -33.74 35.31 -4.40
N ILE A 467 -33.41 34.59 -3.31
CA ILE A 467 -33.36 35.14 -1.96
C ILE A 467 -32.08 35.94 -1.77
N GLU A 468 -32.23 37.13 -1.17
CA GLU A 468 -31.15 38.01 -0.75
C GLU A 468 -31.28 38.27 0.76
N VAL A 469 -30.15 38.24 1.47
CA VAL A 469 -30.08 38.59 2.89
C VAL A 469 -29.13 39.77 3.07
N THR A 470 -29.34 40.57 4.11
CA THR A 470 -28.52 41.75 4.37
C THR A 470 -27.34 41.38 5.25
N TYR A 471 -26.13 41.72 4.81
CA TYR A 471 -24.92 41.63 5.63
C TYR A 471 -24.41 43.04 5.91
N ASP A 472 -24.24 43.38 7.19
CA ASP A 472 -23.61 44.63 7.63
C ASP A 472 -22.25 44.31 8.26
N GLU A 473 -21.20 44.59 7.49
CA GLU A 473 -19.81 44.37 7.88
C GLU A 473 -19.44 45.13 9.17
N ASN A 474 -20.08 46.28 9.45
CA ASN A 474 -19.83 47.08 10.65
C ASN A 474 -20.57 46.53 11.88
N ALA A 475 -21.71 45.88 11.69
CA ALA A 475 -22.45 45.20 12.76
C ALA A 475 -21.78 43.85 13.13
N ALA A 476 -21.22 43.14 12.15
CA ALA A 476 -20.48 41.89 12.34
C ALA A 476 -19.13 42.08 13.07
N ALA A 477 -18.56 43.29 13.03
CA ALA A 477 -17.35 43.69 13.76
C ALA A 477 -17.61 44.24 15.18
N SER A 478 -18.85 44.18 15.66
CA SER A 478 -19.22 44.59 17.03
C SER A 478 -18.89 43.47 18.04
N PRO A 479 -18.41 43.79 19.26
CA PRO A 479 -18.08 42.80 20.29
C PRO A 479 -19.29 41.93 20.74
N GLU A 480 -20.52 42.30 20.41
CA GLU A 480 -21.72 41.47 20.65
C GLU A 480 -21.98 40.44 19.52
N ALA A 481 -21.53 40.70 18.30
CA ALA A 481 -21.62 39.80 17.13
C ALA A 481 -20.37 38.91 16.96
N GLU A 482 -19.26 39.22 17.64
CA GLU A 482 -18.10 38.35 17.78
C GLU A 482 -18.37 37.13 18.68
N LYS A 483 -19.41 37.15 19.53
CA LYS A 483 -19.73 36.04 20.45
C LYS A 483 -20.08 34.73 19.73
N PRO A 484 -20.98 34.67 18.74
CA PRO A 484 -21.26 33.45 17.98
C PRO A 484 -20.04 32.95 17.18
N ILE A 485 -19.21 33.85 16.67
CA ILE A 485 -18.00 33.53 15.91
C ILE A 485 -16.93 32.98 16.86
N ALA A 486 -16.76 33.58 18.03
CA ALA A 486 -15.87 33.11 19.09
C ALA A 486 -16.36 31.81 19.73
N GLU A 487 -17.67 31.59 19.87
CA GLU A 487 -18.26 30.33 20.33
C GLU A 487 -18.13 29.21 19.28
N SER A 488 -18.30 29.52 17.99
CA SER A 488 -18.03 28.57 16.89
C SER A 488 -16.54 28.21 16.84
N LEU A 489 -15.65 29.21 16.86
CA LEU A 489 -14.21 29.00 16.89
C LEU A 489 -13.74 28.29 18.17
N ALA A 490 -14.37 28.55 19.32
CA ALA A 490 -14.09 27.86 20.59
C ALA A 490 -14.55 26.41 20.54
N LYS A 491 -15.73 26.11 19.99
CA LYS A 491 -16.22 24.73 19.80
C LYS A 491 -15.41 23.95 18.77
N GLN A 492 -14.97 24.60 17.69
CA GLN A 492 -14.07 24.00 16.71
C GLN A 492 -12.66 23.80 17.30
N ALA A 493 -12.20 24.71 18.14
CA ALA A 493 -10.95 24.56 18.89
C ALA A 493 -11.07 23.46 19.94
N GLU A 494 -12.21 23.31 20.63
CA GLU A 494 -12.51 22.20 21.54
C GLU A 494 -12.56 20.88 20.78
N ALA A 495 -13.30 20.76 19.67
CA ALA A 495 -13.32 19.54 18.86
C ALA A 495 -11.92 19.18 18.30
N ALA A 496 -11.14 20.18 17.88
CA ALA A 496 -9.75 19.97 17.42
C ALA A 496 -8.78 19.69 18.58
N THR A 497 -9.02 20.23 19.78
CA THR A 497 -8.22 19.87 20.97
C THR A 497 -8.66 18.54 21.54
N GLU A 498 -9.90 18.12 21.41
CA GLU A 498 -10.38 16.79 21.81
C GLU A 498 -9.84 15.73 20.84
N SER A 499 -9.78 16.02 19.54
CA SER A 499 -9.11 15.17 18.55
C SER A 499 -7.59 15.11 18.74
N VAL A 500 -6.94 16.21 19.15
CA VAL A 500 -5.49 16.25 19.42
C VAL A 500 -5.17 15.68 20.80
N LYS A 501 -6.07 15.80 21.77
CA LYS A 501 -5.90 15.29 23.14
C LYS A 501 -6.24 13.82 23.23
N SER A 502 -7.21 13.31 22.46
CA SER A 502 -7.38 11.87 22.22
C SER A 502 -6.15 11.30 21.50
N ALA A 503 -5.66 11.93 20.44
CA ALA A 503 -4.42 11.52 19.79
C ALA A 503 -3.17 11.63 20.70
N ALA A 504 -3.13 12.61 21.61
CA ALA A 504 -2.01 12.79 22.54
C ALA A 504 -2.11 11.90 23.80
N GLU A 505 -3.32 11.58 24.27
CA GLU A 505 -3.57 10.57 25.30
C GLU A 505 -3.30 9.18 24.74
N GLU A 506 -3.67 8.87 23.50
CA GLU A 506 -3.26 7.64 22.80
C GLU A 506 -1.74 7.53 22.71
N VAL A 507 -1.04 8.59 22.32
CA VAL A 507 0.42 8.60 22.25
C VAL A 507 1.03 8.53 23.66
N SER A 508 0.45 9.18 24.67
CA SER A 508 0.94 9.20 26.05
C SER A 508 0.70 7.88 26.78
N GLU A 509 -0.44 7.21 26.56
CA GLU A 509 -0.75 5.88 27.08
C GLU A 509 0.08 4.81 26.36
N THR A 510 0.31 4.95 25.04
CA THR A 510 1.22 4.08 24.27
C THR A 510 2.67 4.24 24.71
N VAL A 511 3.10 5.45 25.08
CA VAL A 511 4.46 5.70 25.61
C VAL A 511 4.56 5.24 27.06
N SER A 512 3.54 5.47 27.90
CA SER A 512 3.53 5.04 29.30
C SER A 512 3.45 3.53 29.44
N SER A 513 2.70 2.84 28.57
CA SER A 513 2.64 1.38 28.53
C SER A 513 3.96 0.78 28.05
N LYS A 514 4.57 1.33 26.99
CA LYS A 514 5.91 0.91 26.52
C LYS A 514 7.02 1.19 27.55
N VAL A 515 6.91 2.26 28.32
CA VAL A 515 7.86 2.57 29.42
C VAL A 515 7.65 1.61 30.59
N ALA A 516 6.40 1.29 30.95
CA ALA A 516 6.09 0.31 32.00
C ALA A 516 6.56 -1.10 31.62
N GLU A 517 6.31 -1.52 30.37
CA GLU A 517 6.73 -2.81 29.81
C GLU A 517 8.26 -2.92 29.72
N ALA A 518 8.96 -1.81 29.44
CA ALA A 518 10.42 -1.71 29.47
C ALA A 518 11.01 -1.74 30.89
N THR A 519 10.33 -1.17 31.89
CA THR A 519 10.76 -1.28 33.30
C THR A 519 10.47 -2.64 33.92
N GLU A 520 9.41 -3.35 33.53
CA GLU A 520 9.17 -4.74 33.95
C GLU A 520 10.17 -5.72 33.32
N THR A 521 10.55 -5.52 32.04
CA THR A 521 11.62 -6.33 31.42
C THR A 521 13.01 -6.03 31.97
N ALA A 522 13.29 -4.79 32.41
CA ALA A 522 14.54 -4.46 33.09
C ALA A 522 14.61 -5.01 34.53
N ALA A 523 13.49 -4.99 35.27
CA ALA A 523 13.43 -5.55 36.62
C ALA A 523 13.49 -7.09 36.63
N ALA A 524 12.99 -7.76 35.58
CA ALA A 524 13.11 -9.21 35.41
C ALA A 524 14.53 -9.67 35.00
N ALA A 525 15.39 -8.76 34.54
CA ALA A 525 16.76 -9.07 34.12
C ALA A 525 17.80 -8.91 35.25
N GLU A 526 17.46 -8.23 36.35
CA GLU A 526 18.37 -8.07 37.51
C GLU A 526 18.19 -9.16 38.59
N ASP A 527 17.14 -9.98 38.53
CA ASP A 527 16.87 -11.03 39.54
C ASP A 527 17.36 -12.44 39.12
N HIS A 528 18.23 -12.52 38.11
CA HIS A 528 18.70 -13.79 37.54
C HIS A 528 20.23 -13.98 37.51
N ASP A 529 20.99 -13.25 38.35
CA ASP A 529 22.45 -13.42 38.48
C ASP A 529 22.94 -13.64 39.93
N GLU A 530 22.11 -14.28 40.78
CA GLU A 530 22.58 -15.06 41.93
C GLU A 530 21.70 -16.31 42.12
N LEU A 531 22.08 -17.44 41.49
CA LEU A 531 22.08 -18.81 42.05
C LEU A 531 22.53 -19.86 41.03
#